data_AF-A0A1H2TVY9-F1
#
_entry.id   AF-A0A1H2TVY9-F1
#
_cell.length_a   1.000
_cell.length_b   1.000
_cell.length_c   1.000
_cell.angle_alpha   90.00
_cell.angle_beta   90.00
_cell.angle_gamma   90.00
#
_symmetry.space_group_name_H-M   'P 1'
#
loop_
_entity.id
_entity.type
_entity.pdbx_description
1 polymer ?
#
loop_
_entity_poly.entity_id
_entity_poly.type
_entity_poly.pdbx_seq_one_letter_code
_entity_poly.pdbx_strand_id
1 'polypeptide(L)'
;MRTLQRHLKRKWPEFLARMSQGVSRYLDGLSQATGRDSPLPARLCGDCRPGMVYLVGAGSGDVELLTLKAVRLLQQADAIVYDRLIGDDVLSLIPAGTERYYVGKASGHHSVPQAEIGARLVKLAREGKSVVRLKGGDPGVFGRMGEELAALGETNIPAQIVPGITAASAAGAEVGIPLTDRGHAQQLRFVTAQLCREGGEPDWHSLARTDETLVFYMGLSKVAAICGGLRRAGLPNDWPIMLVANASLPDRQALVGTLDDMPGKLAAQPLPSPCLIIVGSVVSMAETSPASCLEDAQATLHQR
;
A
#
# COMPACT_ATOMS: atom_id res chain seq x y z
N MET A 1 -0.26 38.65 -51.75
CA MET A 1 -1.43 39.29 -51.09
C MET A 1 -2.07 38.25 -50.17
N ARG A 2 -1.83 38.33 -48.85
CA ARG A 2 -2.81 38.75 -47.80
C ARG A 2 -3.99 37.74 -47.71
N THR A 3 -4.36 37.09 -46.60
CA THR A 3 -4.33 37.41 -45.14
C THR A 3 -4.81 36.12 -44.42
N LEU A 4 -4.13 35.47 -43.46
CA LEU A 4 -3.85 35.77 -42.04
C LEU A 4 -5.06 36.02 -41.11
N GLN A 5 -5.30 35.04 -40.23
CA GLN A 5 -5.55 35.14 -38.77
C GLN A 5 -6.89 35.66 -38.19
N ARG A 6 -7.32 34.98 -37.10
CA ARG A 6 -8.23 35.33 -35.97
C ARG A 6 -9.55 34.51 -35.98
N HIS A 7 -9.98 33.79 -34.93
CA HIS A 7 -9.99 34.08 -33.50
C HIS A 7 -9.75 32.84 -32.61
N LEU A 8 -8.65 32.83 -31.86
CA LEU A 8 -8.59 32.24 -30.51
C LEU A 8 -8.02 33.32 -29.59
N LYS A 9 -8.89 34.13 -28.97
CA LYS A 9 -8.48 35.11 -27.98
C LYS A 9 -8.30 34.42 -26.62
N ARG A 10 -7.01 34.24 -26.28
CA ARG A 10 -6.39 34.25 -24.94
C ARG A 10 -7.35 34.61 -23.78
N LYS A 11 -7.67 33.63 -22.94
CA LYS A 11 -8.11 33.80 -21.53
C LYS A 11 -6.97 33.61 -20.51
N TRP A 12 -5.72 33.61 -20.97
CA TRP A 12 -4.54 33.51 -20.11
C TRP A 12 -4.16 34.82 -19.37
N PRO A 13 -4.38 36.03 -19.91
CA PRO A 13 -3.97 37.27 -19.23
C PRO A 13 -4.74 37.55 -17.94
N GLU A 14 -6.03 37.24 -17.88
CA GLU A 14 -6.87 37.49 -16.69
C GLU A 14 -6.58 36.49 -15.56
N PHE A 15 -6.22 35.25 -15.91
CA PHE A 15 -5.80 34.23 -14.95
C PHE A 15 -4.43 34.56 -14.34
N LEU A 16 -3.47 34.99 -15.17
CA LEU A 16 -2.17 35.45 -14.70
C LEU A 16 -2.27 36.77 -13.92
N ALA A 17 -3.17 37.67 -14.28
CA ALA A 17 -3.44 38.89 -13.51
C ALA A 17 -4.09 38.59 -12.14
N ARG A 18 -4.96 37.56 -12.04
CA ARG A 18 -5.51 37.10 -10.75
C ARG A 18 -4.47 36.40 -9.88
N MET A 19 -3.56 35.64 -10.49
CA MET A 19 -2.41 35.05 -9.80
C MET A 19 -1.43 36.13 -9.32
N SER A 20 -1.13 37.13 -10.15
CA SER A 20 -0.24 38.23 -9.76
C SER A 20 -0.88 39.14 -8.72
N GLN A 21 -2.20 39.34 -8.71
CA GLN A 21 -2.91 40.04 -7.63
C GLN A 21 -2.96 39.23 -6.33
N GLY A 22 -3.03 37.89 -6.39
CA GLY A 22 -2.95 37.01 -5.22
C GLY A 22 -1.55 36.98 -4.61
N VAL A 23 -0.52 36.91 -5.45
CA VAL A 23 0.89 36.98 -5.05
C VAL A 23 1.27 38.40 -4.60
N SER A 24 0.75 39.46 -5.23
CA SER A 24 0.96 40.84 -4.78
C SER A 24 0.28 41.09 -3.43
N ARG A 25 -0.94 40.60 -3.18
CA ARG A 25 -1.53 40.69 -1.83
C ARG A 25 -0.75 39.89 -0.77
N TYR A 26 -0.13 38.79 -1.17
CA TYR A 26 0.75 38.00 -0.31
C TYR A 26 2.08 38.72 -0.03
N LEU A 27 2.67 39.38 -1.03
CA LEU A 27 3.91 40.16 -0.93
C LEU A 27 3.71 41.54 -0.27
N ASP A 28 2.58 42.20 -0.50
CA ASP A 28 2.16 43.43 0.20
C ASP A 28 1.82 43.10 1.67
N GLY A 29 1.25 41.92 1.92
CA GLY A 29 1.09 41.36 3.28
C GLY A 29 2.42 41.04 3.97
N LEU A 30 3.45 40.65 3.20
CA LEU A 30 4.83 40.45 3.70
C LEU A 30 5.54 41.77 3.99
N SER A 31 5.24 42.86 3.25
CA SER A 31 5.88 44.16 3.45
C SER A 31 5.25 45.00 4.56
N GLN A 32 4.01 44.72 4.96
CA GLN A 32 3.34 45.40 6.09
C GLN A 32 3.44 44.64 7.42
N ALA A 33 4.07 43.46 7.44
CA ALA A 33 4.24 42.64 8.63
C ALA A 33 5.61 42.84 9.32
N THR A 34 6.10 44.07 9.42
CA THR A 34 7.14 44.41 10.40
C THR A 34 6.49 44.58 11.76
N GLY A 35 6.30 43.48 12.49
CA GLY A 35 5.91 43.50 13.90
C GLY A 35 4.80 42.53 14.27
N ARG A 36 5.11 41.23 14.31
CA ARG A 36 4.78 40.27 15.37
C ARG A 36 5.04 38.85 14.86
N ASP A 37 5.73 38.08 15.70
CA ASP A 37 6.13 36.70 15.50
C ASP A 37 5.03 35.84 14.84
N SER A 38 5.35 35.30 13.67
CA SER A 38 4.63 34.15 13.11
C SER A 38 5.65 33.02 12.95
N PRO A 39 5.57 31.93 13.72
CA PRO A 39 6.52 30.84 13.58
C PRO A 39 6.19 30.05 12.31
N LEU A 40 7.25 29.62 11.61
CA LEU A 40 7.21 28.48 10.69
C LEU A 40 6.38 27.34 11.32
N PRO A 41 5.63 26.52 10.55
CA PRO A 41 4.86 25.43 11.13
C PRO A 41 5.78 24.61 12.03
N ALA A 42 5.37 24.55 13.31
CA ALA A 42 6.13 24.07 14.44
C ALA A 42 6.80 22.71 14.15
N ARG A 43 7.90 22.43 14.86
CA ARG A 43 8.41 21.06 15.07
C ARG A 43 7.21 20.10 15.14
N LEU A 44 7.23 19.02 14.37
CA LEU A 44 6.19 17.99 14.41
C LEU A 44 6.02 17.49 15.86
N CYS A 45 5.13 18.10 16.63
CA CYS A 45 5.00 17.99 18.09
C CYS A 45 3.54 18.25 18.46
N GLY A 46 2.80 17.40 19.19
CA GLY A 46 2.72 15.94 19.10
C GLY A 46 1.25 15.50 19.10
N ASP A 47 0.93 14.42 18.37
CA ASP A 47 -0.43 13.82 18.24
C ASP A 47 -0.62 12.58 19.13
N CYS A 48 0.47 12.06 19.73
CA CYS A 48 0.45 10.93 20.65
C CYS A 48 -0.12 11.32 22.01
N ARG A 49 -1.13 10.60 22.48
CA ARG A 49 -1.78 10.78 23.78
C ARG A 49 -1.45 9.61 24.71
N PRO A 50 -1.13 9.87 25.99
CA PRO A 50 -1.00 8.82 26.99
C PRO A 50 -2.23 7.90 27.04
N GLY A 51 -2.00 6.60 27.17
CA GLY A 51 -3.06 5.58 27.26
C GLY A 51 -3.87 5.37 25.98
N MET A 52 -3.35 5.80 24.83
CA MET A 52 -4.00 5.67 23.53
C MET A 52 -3.24 4.73 22.61
N VAL A 53 -3.98 3.96 21.80
CA VAL A 53 -3.40 3.06 20.79
C VAL A 53 -3.63 3.63 19.39
N TYR A 54 -2.61 3.55 18.55
CA TYR A 54 -2.64 3.98 17.15
C TYR A 54 -2.40 2.77 16.26
N LEU A 55 -3.38 2.35 15.46
CA LEU A 55 -3.21 1.32 14.44
C LEU A 55 -2.74 2.00 13.17
N VAL A 56 -1.45 1.86 12.86
CA VAL A 56 -0.76 2.64 11.83
C VAL A 56 -0.34 1.75 10.68
N GLY A 57 -0.76 2.10 9.46
CA GLY A 57 -0.25 1.50 8.23
C GLY A 57 1.15 1.99 7.91
N ALA A 58 2.06 1.05 7.73
CA ALA A 58 3.45 1.31 7.37
C ALA A 58 3.68 1.45 5.86
N GLY A 59 2.66 1.17 5.04
CA GLY A 59 2.86 1.05 3.60
C GLY A 59 3.43 -0.31 3.21
N SER A 60 3.70 -0.49 1.92
CA SER A 60 4.08 -1.78 1.31
C SER A 60 5.57 -2.15 1.45
N GLY A 61 6.39 -1.30 2.04
CA GLY A 61 7.81 -1.55 2.24
C GLY A 61 8.63 -0.27 2.17
N ASP A 62 8.51 0.47 1.08
CA ASP A 62 9.20 1.75 0.88
C ASP A 62 8.84 2.75 1.97
N VAL A 63 9.89 3.30 2.61
CA VAL A 63 9.78 4.30 3.66
C VAL A 63 9.13 5.60 3.16
N GLU A 64 9.28 5.93 1.88
CA GLU A 64 8.68 7.13 1.26
C GLU A 64 7.16 7.00 1.06
N LEU A 65 6.62 5.78 1.14
CA LEU A 65 5.18 5.52 1.09
C LEU A 65 4.51 5.64 2.47
N LEU A 66 5.25 5.96 3.53
CA LEU A 66 4.67 6.31 4.82
C LEU A 66 3.88 7.60 4.73
N THR A 67 2.72 7.61 5.38
CA THR A 67 1.98 8.87 5.52
C THR A 67 2.70 9.80 6.50
N LEU A 68 2.59 11.12 6.28
CA LEU A 68 3.13 12.12 7.22
C LEU A 68 2.60 11.92 8.65
N LYS A 69 1.39 11.37 8.80
CA LYS A 69 0.81 11.05 10.11
C LYS A 69 1.48 9.82 10.74
N ALA A 70 1.78 8.78 9.97
CA ALA A 70 2.52 7.62 10.44
C ALA A 70 3.91 8.02 10.95
N VAL A 71 4.67 8.79 10.17
CA VAL A 71 6.01 9.27 10.56
C VAL A 71 5.93 10.07 11.87
N ARG A 72 5.00 11.01 12.00
CA ARG A 72 4.82 11.79 13.24
C ARG A 72 4.58 10.92 14.47
N LEU A 73 3.72 9.90 14.36
CA LEU A 73 3.42 9.01 15.49
C LEU A 73 4.61 8.11 15.83
N LEU A 74 5.34 7.61 14.83
CA LEU A 74 6.55 6.81 15.05
C LEU A 74 7.65 7.58 15.79
N GLN A 75 7.76 8.89 15.56
CA GLN A 75 8.71 9.78 16.25
C GLN A 75 8.33 10.10 17.71
N GLN A 76 7.08 9.85 18.12
CA GLN A 76 6.54 10.37 19.38
C GLN A 76 5.99 9.29 20.33
N ALA A 77 5.73 8.08 19.82
CA ALA A 77 5.16 7.02 20.62
C ALA A 77 6.14 6.51 21.67
N ASP A 78 5.63 6.16 22.85
CA ASP A 78 6.40 5.55 23.94
C ASP A 78 6.73 4.08 23.63
N ALA A 79 5.78 3.38 22.98
CA ALA A 79 5.92 1.97 22.63
C ALA A 79 5.43 1.69 21.20
N ILE A 80 6.18 0.85 20.47
CA ILE A 80 5.86 0.43 19.11
C ILE A 80 5.77 -1.10 19.06
N VAL A 81 4.60 -1.61 18.66
CA VAL A 81 4.33 -3.02 18.44
C VAL A 81 4.24 -3.28 16.94
N TYR A 82 5.17 -4.04 16.37
CA TYR A 82 5.30 -4.20 14.91
C TYR A 82 5.43 -5.67 14.49
N ASP A 83 5.02 -5.97 13.27
CA ASP A 83 5.07 -7.33 12.71
C ASP A 83 6.22 -7.51 11.71
N ARG A 84 6.29 -8.70 11.12
CA ARG A 84 7.36 -9.13 10.21
C ARG A 84 7.46 -8.30 8.92
N LEU A 85 6.37 -7.68 8.46
CA LEU A 85 6.36 -6.98 7.17
C LEU A 85 6.97 -5.58 7.24
N ILE A 86 7.39 -5.13 8.43
CA ILE A 86 8.04 -3.83 8.58
C ILE A 86 9.54 -3.99 8.32
N GLY A 87 10.02 -3.29 7.29
CA GLY A 87 11.45 -3.28 6.92
C GLY A 87 12.30 -2.39 7.83
N ASP A 88 13.61 -2.61 7.77
CA ASP A 88 14.59 -1.91 8.62
C ASP A 88 14.60 -0.39 8.39
N ASP A 89 14.37 0.07 7.15
CA ASP A 89 14.31 1.50 6.83
C ASP A 89 13.19 2.21 7.59
N VAL A 90 12.02 1.59 7.72
CA VAL A 90 10.91 2.12 8.54
C VAL A 90 11.26 2.08 10.03
N LEU A 91 11.89 0.99 10.49
CA LEU A 91 12.32 0.87 11.89
C LEU A 91 13.43 1.87 12.27
N SER A 92 14.24 2.30 11.29
CA SER A 92 15.30 3.30 11.48
C SER A 92 14.75 4.68 11.83
N LEU A 93 13.50 4.97 11.45
CA LEU A 93 12.81 6.21 11.83
C LEU A 93 12.47 6.25 13.32
N ILE A 94 12.41 5.11 14.00
CA ILE A 94 12.01 5.06 15.41
C ILE A 94 13.15 5.65 16.26
N PRO A 95 12.88 6.66 17.13
CA PRO A 95 13.89 7.22 18.01
C PRO A 95 14.61 6.18 18.88
N ALA A 96 15.84 6.49 19.26
CA ALA A 96 16.56 5.74 20.26
C ALA A 96 15.86 5.89 21.62
N GLY A 97 15.59 4.78 22.32
CA GLY A 97 14.91 4.78 23.61
C GLY A 97 13.39 4.48 23.56
N THR A 98 12.76 4.50 22.38
CA THR A 98 11.37 4.02 22.23
C THR A 98 11.31 2.51 22.48
N GLU A 99 10.34 2.04 23.26
CA GLU A 99 10.16 0.61 23.50
C GLU A 99 9.66 -0.09 22.22
N ARG A 100 10.30 -1.20 21.84
CA ARG A 100 10.00 -1.93 20.59
C ARG A 100 9.59 -3.36 20.90
N TYR A 101 8.46 -3.77 20.36
CA TYR A 101 7.87 -5.09 20.56
C TYR A 101 7.59 -5.76 19.22
N TYR A 102 8.44 -6.71 18.86
CA TYR A 102 8.23 -7.55 17.69
C TYR A 102 7.18 -8.63 17.96
N VAL A 103 6.16 -8.74 17.11
CA VAL A 103 5.07 -9.73 17.21
C VAL A 103 4.93 -10.61 15.95
N GLY A 104 5.91 -10.58 15.05
CA GLY A 104 5.91 -11.38 13.83
C GLY A 104 6.31 -12.86 14.04
N LYS A 105 6.03 -13.69 13.02
CA LYS A 105 6.52 -15.07 12.95
C LYS A 105 8.03 -15.06 12.64
N ALA A 106 8.87 -15.38 13.62
CA ALA A 106 10.23 -15.82 13.33
C ALA A 106 10.18 -17.25 12.77
N SER A 107 10.92 -17.54 11.71
CA SER A 107 11.06 -18.89 11.15
C SER A 107 11.46 -19.87 12.27
N GLY A 108 10.58 -20.80 12.63
CA GLY A 108 10.81 -21.79 13.69
C GLY A 108 10.18 -21.48 15.06
N HIS A 109 9.45 -20.37 15.24
CA HIS A 109 8.73 -20.08 16.49
C HIS A 109 7.22 -19.96 16.29
N HIS A 110 6.47 -20.45 17.28
CA HIS A 110 5.01 -20.33 17.31
C HIS A 110 4.62 -18.85 17.26
N SER A 111 3.74 -18.51 16.30
CA SER A 111 3.19 -17.16 16.16
C SER A 111 2.60 -16.71 17.49
N VAL A 112 2.85 -15.45 17.89
CA VAL A 112 2.08 -14.82 18.97
C VAL A 112 0.61 -14.87 18.54
N PRO A 113 -0.28 -15.54 19.31
CA PRO A 113 -1.71 -15.53 19.06
C PRO A 113 -2.23 -14.10 18.98
N GLN A 114 -3.23 -13.85 18.14
CA GLN A 114 -3.78 -12.50 17.97
C GLN A 114 -4.30 -11.92 19.28
N ALA A 115 -4.86 -12.78 20.15
CA ALA A 115 -5.31 -12.40 21.48
C ALA A 115 -4.17 -11.86 22.36
N GLU A 116 -2.97 -12.42 22.25
CA GLU A 116 -1.80 -11.95 22.99
C GLU A 116 -1.29 -10.59 22.48
N ILE A 117 -1.40 -10.34 21.17
CA ILE A 117 -1.10 -9.01 20.59
C ILE A 117 -2.09 -7.99 21.17
N GLY A 118 -3.38 -8.29 21.15
CA GLY A 118 -4.42 -7.44 21.76
C GLY A 118 -4.15 -7.17 23.24
N ALA A 119 -3.88 -8.22 24.02
CA ALA A 119 -3.57 -8.10 25.45
C ALA A 119 -2.32 -7.24 25.70
N ARG A 120 -1.30 -7.33 24.84
CA ARG A 120 -0.10 -6.48 24.94
C ARG A 120 -0.42 -5.02 24.67
N LEU A 121 -1.21 -4.71 23.64
CA LEU A 121 -1.65 -3.34 23.35
C LEU A 121 -2.42 -2.75 24.53
N VAL A 122 -3.34 -3.54 25.10
CA VAL A 122 -4.13 -3.17 26.29
C VAL A 122 -3.22 -2.88 27.48
N LYS A 123 -2.26 -3.77 27.75
CA LYS A 123 -1.33 -3.64 28.87
C LYS A 123 -0.52 -2.34 28.76
N LEU A 124 0.11 -2.09 27.61
CA LEU A 124 0.95 -0.91 27.39
C LEU A 124 0.14 0.39 27.54
N ALA A 125 -1.06 0.45 26.97
CA ALA A 125 -1.91 1.62 27.11
C ALA A 125 -2.38 1.83 28.58
N ARG A 126 -2.65 0.76 29.34
CA ARG A 126 -2.95 0.86 30.78
C ARG A 126 -1.78 1.34 31.63
N GLU A 127 -0.55 1.12 31.17
CA GLU A 127 0.66 1.73 31.77
C GLU A 127 0.76 3.24 31.47
N GLY A 128 -0.21 3.82 30.76
CA GLY A 128 -0.23 5.24 30.39
C GLY A 128 0.57 5.54 29.12
N LYS A 129 1.11 4.53 28.43
CA LYS A 129 1.92 4.72 27.22
C LYS A 129 1.05 5.11 26.03
N SER A 130 1.59 5.95 25.16
CA SER A 130 1.14 6.09 23.78
C SER A 130 1.71 4.95 22.94
N VAL A 131 0.82 4.14 22.35
CA VAL A 131 1.21 2.86 21.72
C VAL A 131 0.92 2.90 20.23
N VAL A 132 1.93 2.69 19.40
CA VAL A 132 1.74 2.48 17.96
C VAL A 132 1.75 0.98 17.66
N ARG A 133 0.65 0.46 17.13
CA ARG A 133 0.59 -0.84 16.45
C ARG A 133 0.90 -0.61 14.98
N LEU A 134 2.16 -0.80 14.59
CA LEU A 134 2.65 -0.61 13.22
C LEU A 134 2.41 -1.88 12.39
N LYS A 135 1.69 -1.75 11.28
CA LYS A 135 1.22 -2.88 10.45
C LYS A 135 1.65 -2.69 9.01
N GLY A 136 2.13 -3.75 8.36
CA GLY A 136 2.45 -3.70 6.93
C GLY A 136 1.22 -3.37 6.08
N GLY A 137 1.39 -2.56 5.05
CA GLY A 137 0.33 -2.11 4.15
C GLY A 137 -0.65 -1.15 4.83
N ASP A 138 -1.94 -1.42 4.63
CA ASP A 138 -3.05 -0.72 5.30
C ASP A 138 -3.64 -1.60 6.41
N PRO A 139 -3.89 -1.05 7.63
CA PRO A 139 -4.47 -1.83 8.72
C PRO A 139 -5.80 -2.50 8.38
N GLY A 140 -6.61 -1.89 7.51
CA GLY A 140 -7.95 -2.32 7.14
C GLY A 140 -7.99 -3.38 6.04
N VAL A 141 -6.89 -3.60 5.32
CA VAL A 141 -6.82 -4.57 4.20
C VAL A 141 -6.12 -5.84 4.66
N PHE A 142 -6.91 -6.88 4.99
CA PHE A 142 -6.41 -8.17 5.49
C PHE A 142 -5.46 -8.10 6.70
N GLY A 143 -5.46 -6.98 7.43
CA GLY A 143 -4.57 -6.72 8.54
C GLY A 143 -5.07 -7.19 9.90
N ARG A 144 -6.26 -7.80 10.00
CA ARG A 144 -6.89 -8.21 11.28
C ARG A 144 -7.16 -7.04 12.26
N MET A 145 -7.34 -5.83 11.74
CA MET A 145 -7.66 -4.64 12.55
C MET A 145 -8.88 -4.85 13.44
N GLY A 146 -9.93 -5.52 12.95
CA GLY A 146 -11.16 -5.73 13.72
C GLY A 146 -10.93 -6.47 15.05
N GLU A 147 -10.07 -7.48 15.05
CA GLU A 147 -9.72 -8.23 16.27
C GLU A 147 -8.93 -7.37 17.26
N GLU A 148 -8.02 -6.53 16.77
CA GLU A 148 -7.25 -5.61 17.60
C GLU A 148 -8.15 -4.52 18.20
N LEU A 149 -9.06 -3.94 17.41
CA LEU A 149 -10.03 -2.95 17.89
C LEU A 149 -11.01 -3.54 18.91
N ALA A 150 -11.46 -4.78 18.72
CA ALA A 150 -12.35 -5.46 19.66
C ALA A 150 -11.69 -5.59 21.04
N ALA A 151 -10.45 -6.06 21.11
CA ALA A 151 -9.71 -6.18 22.38
C ALA A 151 -9.53 -4.83 23.11
N LEU A 152 -9.32 -3.74 22.36
CA LEU A 152 -9.23 -2.38 22.90
C LEU A 152 -10.60 -1.87 23.37
N GLY A 153 -11.66 -2.14 22.61
CA GLY A 153 -13.03 -1.77 22.94
C GLY A 153 -13.54 -2.46 24.20
N GLU A 154 -13.28 -3.76 24.37
CA GLU A 154 -13.63 -4.54 25.57
C GLU A 154 -13.01 -3.97 26.86
N THR A 155 -11.95 -3.17 26.73
CA THR A 155 -11.20 -2.60 27.85
C THR A 155 -11.29 -1.08 27.93
N ASN A 156 -12.13 -0.45 27.12
CA ASN A 156 -12.34 1.00 27.02
C ASN A 156 -11.06 1.79 26.71
N ILE A 157 -10.14 1.21 25.92
CA ILE A 157 -8.92 1.90 25.50
C ILE A 157 -9.17 2.66 24.20
N PRO A 158 -8.93 3.98 24.16
CA PRO A 158 -9.14 4.76 22.95
C PRO A 158 -8.14 4.33 21.86
N ALA A 159 -8.65 4.22 20.64
CA ALA A 159 -7.86 3.85 19.48
C ALA A 159 -8.04 4.87 18.34
N GLN A 160 -6.99 5.08 17.57
CA GLN A 160 -7.05 5.82 16.31
C GLN A 160 -6.43 5.00 15.19
N ILE A 161 -7.08 5.03 14.03
CA ILE A 161 -6.60 4.37 12.82
C ILE A 161 -5.88 5.39 11.95
N VAL A 162 -4.70 5.03 11.46
CA VAL A 162 -3.95 5.78 10.45
C VAL A 162 -3.79 4.87 9.23
N PRO A 163 -4.43 5.21 8.09
CA PRO A 163 -4.35 4.38 6.90
C PRO A 163 -2.93 4.37 6.34
N GLY A 164 -2.63 3.33 5.57
CA GLY A 164 -1.38 3.17 4.85
C GLY A 164 -1.61 2.87 3.38
N ILE A 165 -0.56 2.95 2.57
CA ILE A 165 -0.62 2.52 1.18
C ILE A 165 -0.67 0.98 1.17
N THR A 166 -1.78 0.42 0.69
CA THR A 166 -1.92 -1.03 0.59
C THR A 166 -1.01 -1.59 -0.52
N ALA A 167 -0.58 -2.84 -0.37
CA ALA A 167 0.34 -3.48 -1.30
C ALA A 167 -0.20 -3.50 -2.75
N ALA A 168 -1.53 -3.60 -2.95
CA ALA A 168 -2.12 -3.55 -4.28
C ALA A 168 -1.85 -2.23 -5.00
N SER A 169 -2.02 -1.10 -4.29
CA SER A 169 -1.79 0.23 -4.87
C SER A 169 -0.33 0.44 -5.21
N ALA A 170 0.58 0.00 -4.33
CA ALA A 170 2.01 0.08 -4.59
C ALA A 170 2.43 -0.81 -5.76
N ALA A 171 1.96 -2.07 -5.82
CA ALA A 171 2.26 -2.98 -6.92
C ALA A 171 1.80 -2.41 -8.28
N GLY A 172 0.59 -1.85 -8.35
CA GLY A 172 0.08 -1.23 -9.57
C GLY A 172 0.92 -0.03 -10.01
N ALA A 173 1.24 0.88 -9.09
CA ALA A 173 2.09 2.03 -9.37
C ALA A 173 3.48 1.61 -9.88
N GLU A 174 4.06 0.57 -9.29
CA GLU A 174 5.41 0.09 -9.59
C GLU A 174 5.54 -0.56 -10.97
N VAL A 175 4.54 -1.34 -11.36
CA VAL A 175 4.49 -2.00 -12.67
C VAL A 175 3.78 -1.15 -13.73
N GLY A 176 3.42 0.08 -13.39
CA GLY A 176 2.83 1.06 -14.29
C GLY A 176 1.40 0.75 -14.72
N ILE A 177 0.62 -0.03 -13.96
CA ILE A 177 -0.77 -0.35 -14.29
C ILE A 177 -1.76 0.28 -13.31
N PRO A 178 -2.92 0.77 -13.79
CA PRO A 178 -3.99 1.14 -12.90
C PRO A 178 -4.68 -0.11 -12.32
N LEU A 179 -5.23 -0.01 -11.11
CA LEU A 179 -6.08 -1.08 -10.57
C LEU A 179 -7.49 -1.07 -11.17
N THR A 180 -7.92 0.06 -11.73
CA THR A 180 -9.20 0.24 -12.40
C THR A 180 -9.01 1.09 -13.65
N ASP A 181 -9.67 0.74 -14.73
CA ASP A 181 -9.69 1.53 -15.96
C ASP A 181 -11.05 1.37 -16.67
N ARG A 182 -11.50 2.41 -17.38
CA ARG A 182 -12.83 2.43 -18.00
C ARG A 182 -13.01 1.41 -19.11
N GLY A 183 -11.95 1.14 -19.89
CA GLY A 183 -11.96 0.18 -20.99
C GLY A 183 -11.62 -1.24 -20.55
N HIS A 184 -10.97 -1.40 -19.40
CA HIS A 184 -10.45 -2.69 -18.93
C HIS A 184 -11.21 -3.24 -17.71
N ALA A 185 -11.32 -2.47 -16.63
CA ALA A 185 -11.90 -2.93 -15.36
C ALA A 185 -12.53 -1.79 -14.56
N GLN A 186 -13.86 -1.79 -14.46
CA GLN A 186 -14.62 -0.80 -13.71
C GLN A 186 -14.81 -1.18 -12.24
N GLN A 187 -14.40 -2.41 -11.87
CA GLN A 187 -14.47 -2.96 -10.53
C GLN A 187 -13.09 -3.44 -10.09
N LEU A 188 -12.86 -3.39 -8.79
CA LEU A 188 -11.65 -3.89 -8.14
C LEU A 188 -12.06 -4.72 -6.94
N ARG A 189 -11.53 -5.95 -6.84
CA ARG A 189 -11.80 -6.84 -5.71
C ARG A 189 -10.52 -7.37 -5.11
N PHE A 190 -10.38 -7.11 -3.82
CA PHE A 190 -9.33 -7.67 -2.99
C PHE A 190 -9.79 -9.00 -2.41
N VAL A 191 -8.98 -10.03 -2.58
CA VAL A 191 -9.29 -11.40 -2.14
C VAL A 191 -8.12 -11.95 -1.33
N THR A 192 -8.41 -12.64 -0.23
CA THR A 192 -7.40 -13.44 0.48
C THR A 192 -7.42 -14.87 -0.03
N ALA A 193 -6.28 -15.38 -0.49
CA ALA A 193 -6.15 -16.76 -0.93
C ALA A 193 -6.01 -17.76 0.24
N GLN A 194 -6.11 -17.31 1.50
CA GLN A 194 -6.12 -18.21 2.66
C GLN A 194 -7.27 -19.22 2.63
N LEU A 195 -8.38 -18.88 1.97
CA LEU A 195 -9.52 -19.76 1.78
C LEU A 195 -9.30 -20.80 0.67
N CYS A 196 -8.26 -20.68 -0.16
CA CYS A 196 -7.92 -21.65 -1.22
C CYS A 196 -7.14 -22.85 -0.62
N ARG A 197 -7.81 -23.70 0.16
CA ARG A 197 -7.24 -24.88 0.83
C ARG A 197 -8.04 -26.14 0.49
N GLU A 198 -7.47 -27.32 0.73
CA GLU A 198 -8.23 -28.58 0.57
C GLU A 198 -9.51 -28.52 1.43
N GLY A 199 -10.67 -28.67 0.77
CA GLY A 199 -12.00 -28.60 1.40
C GLY A 199 -12.63 -27.20 1.51
N GLY A 200 -11.96 -26.14 1.07
CA GLY A 200 -12.53 -24.80 0.95
C GLY A 200 -12.17 -24.18 -0.39
N GLU A 201 -13.17 -23.82 -1.19
CA GLU A 201 -12.96 -23.13 -2.46
C GLU A 201 -13.66 -21.77 -2.42
N PRO A 202 -13.00 -20.69 -2.90
CA PRO A 202 -13.72 -19.48 -3.26
C PRO A 202 -14.83 -19.79 -4.26
N ASP A 203 -15.88 -18.97 -4.28
CA ASP A 203 -16.84 -18.98 -5.38
C ASP A 203 -16.16 -18.47 -6.65
N TRP A 204 -15.53 -19.37 -7.39
CA TRP A 204 -14.80 -19.07 -8.61
C TRP A 204 -15.68 -18.43 -9.67
N HIS A 205 -16.97 -18.78 -9.72
CA HIS A 205 -17.90 -18.23 -10.70
C HIS A 205 -18.16 -16.74 -10.41
N SER A 206 -18.29 -16.36 -9.14
CA SER A 206 -18.38 -14.95 -8.75
C SER A 206 -17.12 -14.12 -9.05
N LEU A 207 -15.97 -14.78 -9.18
CA LEU A 207 -14.66 -14.17 -9.42
C LEU A 207 -14.31 -14.12 -10.91
N ALA A 208 -14.86 -15.00 -11.75
CA ALA A 208 -14.53 -15.12 -13.18
C ALA A 208 -15.18 -14.04 -14.05
N ARG A 209 -15.11 -12.77 -13.61
CA ARG A 209 -15.63 -11.61 -14.34
C ARG A 209 -14.54 -11.00 -15.21
N THR A 210 -14.93 -10.54 -16.41
CA THR A 210 -14.01 -9.89 -17.36
C THR A 210 -13.95 -8.37 -17.23
N ASP A 211 -14.85 -7.77 -16.45
CA ASP A 211 -14.98 -6.32 -16.21
C ASP A 211 -14.39 -5.86 -14.86
N GLU A 212 -13.55 -6.70 -14.26
CA GLU A 212 -13.02 -6.54 -12.90
C GLU A 212 -11.52 -6.86 -12.85
N THR A 213 -10.80 -6.13 -11.99
CA THR A 213 -9.45 -6.48 -11.56
C THR A 213 -9.53 -7.24 -10.24
N LEU A 214 -9.04 -8.48 -10.22
CA LEU A 214 -8.88 -9.24 -8.99
C LEU A 214 -7.46 -9.05 -8.46
N VAL A 215 -7.32 -8.79 -7.17
CA VAL A 215 -6.01 -8.80 -6.49
C VAL A 215 -6.05 -9.79 -5.34
N PHE A 216 -5.29 -10.87 -5.48
CA PHE A 216 -5.15 -11.89 -4.44
C PHE A 216 -3.95 -11.60 -3.54
N TYR A 217 -4.23 -11.56 -2.24
CA TYR A 217 -3.25 -11.50 -1.17
C TYR A 217 -2.97 -12.90 -0.64
N MET A 218 -1.74 -13.12 -0.18
CA MET A 218 -1.31 -14.39 0.46
C MET A 218 -1.53 -15.62 -0.45
N GLY A 219 -1.42 -15.45 -1.76
CA GLY A 219 -1.80 -16.47 -2.76
C GLY A 219 -0.66 -17.14 -3.49
N LEU A 220 0.61 -16.80 -3.23
CA LEU A 220 1.75 -17.29 -4.00
C LEU A 220 1.81 -18.83 -4.10
N SER A 221 1.65 -19.54 -2.98
CA SER A 221 1.62 -21.01 -2.96
C SER A 221 0.35 -21.61 -3.58
N LYS A 222 -0.60 -20.77 -4.00
CA LYS A 222 -1.93 -21.15 -4.51
C LYS A 222 -2.14 -20.70 -5.96
N VAL A 223 -1.12 -20.17 -6.63
CA VAL A 223 -1.20 -19.66 -8.02
C VAL A 223 -1.80 -20.70 -8.96
N ALA A 224 -1.36 -21.96 -8.91
CA ALA A 224 -1.91 -23.03 -9.76
C ALA A 224 -3.41 -23.27 -9.51
N ALA A 225 -3.84 -23.26 -8.24
CA ALA A 225 -5.24 -23.43 -7.88
C ALA A 225 -6.10 -22.24 -8.32
N ILE A 226 -5.61 -21.01 -8.15
CA ILE A 226 -6.27 -19.77 -8.58
C ILE A 226 -6.46 -19.78 -10.10
N CYS A 227 -5.38 -20.03 -10.85
CA CYS A 227 -5.43 -20.09 -12.31
C CYS A 227 -6.42 -21.16 -12.81
N GLY A 228 -6.33 -22.37 -12.25
CA GLY A 228 -7.23 -23.46 -12.61
C GLY A 228 -8.69 -23.19 -12.25
N GLY A 229 -8.96 -22.61 -11.08
CA GLY A 229 -10.30 -22.28 -10.62
C GLY A 229 -10.97 -21.22 -11.51
N LEU A 230 -10.27 -20.12 -11.79
CA LEU A 230 -10.75 -19.05 -12.64
C LEU A 230 -11.02 -19.51 -14.08
N ARG A 231 -10.15 -20.35 -14.65
CA ARG A 231 -10.35 -20.94 -15.98
C ARG A 231 -11.57 -21.86 -16.02
N ARG A 232 -11.71 -22.77 -15.04
CA ARG A 232 -12.90 -23.64 -14.93
C ARG A 232 -14.20 -22.85 -14.78
N ALA A 233 -14.14 -21.69 -14.15
CA ALA A 233 -15.27 -20.79 -13.96
C ALA A 233 -15.61 -19.92 -15.17
N GLY A 234 -14.79 -19.94 -16.23
CA GLY A 234 -15.12 -19.35 -17.53
C GLY A 234 -14.17 -18.24 -18.03
N LEU A 235 -13.11 -17.89 -17.28
CA LEU A 235 -12.12 -16.94 -17.81
C LEU A 235 -11.27 -17.59 -18.91
N PRO A 236 -10.92 -16.83 -19.98
CA PRO A 236 -10.06 -17.33 -21.06
C PRO A 236 -8.70 -17.84 -20.55
N ASN A 237 -8.12 -18.81 -21.27
CA ASN A 237 -6.80 -19.35 -20.95
C ASN A 237 -5.70 -18.27 -21.06
N ASP A 238 -5.84 -17.38 -22.04
CA ASP A 238 -4.97 -16.25 -22.30
C ASP A 238 -5.30 -15.02 -21.43
N TRP A 239 -6.20 -15.15 -20.45
CA TRP A 239 -6.60 -14.03 -19.61
C TRP A 239 -5.40 -13.49 -18.81
N PRO A 240 -5.14 -12.17 -18.82
CA PRO A 240 -3.92 -11.61 -18.25
C PRO A 240 -3.83 -11.74 -16.73
N ILE A 241 -2.62 -12.07 -16.27
CA ILE A 241 -2.25 -12.20 -14.85
C ILE A 241 -0.81 -11.71 -14.65
N MET A 242 -0.58 -11.07 -13.51
CA MET A 242 0.73 -10.61 -13.07
C MET A 242 0.96 -10.99 -11.62
N LEU A 243 2.18 -11.44 -11.30
CA LEU A 243 2.64 -11.64 -9.92
C LEU A 243 3.65 -10.55 -9.61
N VAL A 244 3.52 -9.91 -8.44
CA VAL A 244 4.44 -8.86 -7.99
C VAL A 244 4.90 -9.20 -6.58
N ALA A 245 6.17 -9.57 -6.44
CA ALA A 245 6.82 -9.84 -5.17
C ALA A 245 7.59 -8.62 -4.68
N ASN A 246 7.58 -8.42 -3.36
CA ASN A 246 8.29 -7.32 -2.69
C ASN A 246 7.96 -5.94 -3.32
N ALA A 247 6.68 -5.69 -3.59
CA ALA A 247 6.23 -4.43 -4.19
C ALA A 247 6.76 -3.22 -3.39
N SER A 248 7.22 -2.18 -4.09
CA SER A 248 7.90 -0.98 -3.57
C SER A 248 9.29 -1.20 -2.94
N LEU A 249 9.78 -2.43 -2.82
CA LEU A 249 11.13 -2.68 -2.29
C LEU A 249 12.17 -2.74 -3.41
N PRO A 250 13.46 -2.45 -3.13
CA PRO A 250 14.51 -2.51 -4.14
C PRO A 250 14.69 -3.89 -4.80
N ASP A 251 14.38 -4.98 -4.09
CA ASP A 251 14.47 -6.36 -4.56
C ASP A 251 13.16 -6.87 -5.19
N ARG A 252 12.29 -5.95 -5.62
CA ARG A 252 11.04 -6.26 -6.33
C ARG A 252 11.27 -7.21 -7.49
N GLN A 253 10.32 -8.12 -7.68
CA GLN A 253 10.30 -9.03 -8.82
C GLN A 253 8.88 -9.15 -9.35
N ALA A 254 8.74 -9.25 -10.67
CA ALA A 254 7.44 -9.42 -11.30
C ALA A 254 7.46 -10.50 -12.38
N LEU A 255 6.34 -11.20 -12.52
CA LEU A 255 6.07 -12.10 -13.64
C LEU A 255 4.79 -11.66 -14.31
N VAL A 256 4.81 -11.57 -15.63
CA VAL A 256 3.63 -11.26 -16.46
C VAL A 256 3.33 -12.47 -17.34
N GLY A 257 2.05 -12.80 -17.47
CA GLY A 257 1.61 -13.93 -18.28
C GLY A 257 0.11 -14.06 -18.35
N THR A 258 -0.34 -15.29 -18.56
CA THR A 258 -1.73 -15.67 -18.73
C THR A 258 -2.11 -16.73 -17.70
N LEU A 259 -3.42 -16.94 -17.49
CA LEU A 259 -3.88 -17.99 -16.58
C LEU A 259 -3.40 -19.39 -16.97
N ASP A 260 -3.07 -19.62 -18.25
CA ASP A 260 -2.54 -20.90 -18.71
C ASP A 260 -1.04 -21.07 -18.43
N ASP A 261 -0.23 -20.03 -18.67
CA ASP A 261 1.23 -20.13 -18.59
C ASP A 261 1.82 -19.82 -17.21
N MET A 262 1.10 -19.07 -16.37
CA MET A 262 1.62 -18.51 -15.12
C MET A 262 2.14 -19.56 -14.13
N PRO A 263 1.47 -20.72 -13.92
CA PRO A 263 2.01 -21.77 -13.07
C PRO A 263 3.37 -22.29 -13.56
N GLY A 264 3.55 -22.42 -14.88
CA GLY A 264 4.81 -22.84 -15.48
C GLY A 264 5.90 -21.77 -15.33
N LYS A 265 5.56 -20.49 -15.56
CA LYS A 265 6.48 -19.36 -15.35
C LYS A 265 6.95 -19.27 -13.91
N LEU A 266 6.06 -19.39 -12.93
CA LEU A 266 6.42 -19.37 -11.51
C LEU A 266 7.28 -20.57 -11.10
N ALA A 267 7.05 -21.75 -11.68
CA ALA A 267 7.89 -22.92 -11.42
C ALA A 267 9.31 -22.74 -11.98
N ALA A 268 9.44 -22.13 -13.17
CA ALA A 268 10.73 -21.83 -13.79
C ALA A 268 11.47 -20.68 -13.08
N GLN A 269 10.75 -19.67 -12.61
CA GLN A 269 11.26 -18.50 -11.90
C GLN A 269 10.48 -18.28 -10.60
N PRO A 270 10.83 -18.98 -9.51
CA PRO A 270 10.16 -18.81 -8.23
C PRO A 270 10.31 -17.40 -7.68
N LEU A 271 9.20 -16.81 -7.23
CA LEU A 271 9.18 -15.50 -6.59
C LEU A 271 9.23 -15.62 -5.06
N PRO A 272 9.81 -14.63 -4.35
CA PRO A 272 9.76 -14.60 -2.89
C PRO A 272 8.38 -14.15 -2.37
N SER A 273 8.16 -14.34 -1.07
CA SER A 273 7.04 -13.71 -0.35
C SER A 273 7.53 -12.49 0.43
N PRO A 274 6.70 -11.44 0.59
CA PRO A 274 5.31 -11.31 0.14
C PRO A 274 5.16 -11.12 -1.38
N CYS A 275 4.09 -11.70 -1.95
CA CYS A 275 3.75 -11.56 -3.36
C CYS A 275 2.24 -11.36 -3.54
N LEU A 276 1.88 -10.43 -4.41
CA LEU A 276 0.51 -10.21 -4.90
C LEU A 276 0.30 -10.88 -6.24
N ILE A 277 -0.95 -11.24 -6.51
CA ILE A 277 -1.40 -11.74 -7.80
C ILE A 277 -2.49 -10.80 -8.30
N ILE A 278 -2.27 -10.17 -9.45
CA ILE A 278 -3.21 -9.27 -10.10
C ILE A 278 -3.74 -9.99 -11.34
N VAL A 279 -5.05 -10.17 -11.45
CA VAL A 279 -5.71 -10.81 -12.59
C VAL A 279 -6.70 -9.83 -13.20
N GLY A 280 -6.64 -9.65 -14.50
CA GLY A 280 -7.51 -8.70 -15.19
C GLY A 280 -6.86 -8.09 -16.41
N SER A 281 -7.68 -7.61 -17.33
CA SER A 281 -7.25 -6.98 -18.59
C SER A 281 -6.35 -5.75 -18.39
N VAL A 282 -6.37 -5.11 -17.21
CA VAL A 282 -5.46 -3.99 -16.87
C VAL A 282 -3.98 -4.38 -16.92
N VAL A 283 -3.65 -5.66 -16.74
CA VAL A 283 -2.27 -6.17 -16.80
C VAL A 283 -1.67 -5.96 -18.19
N SER A 284 -2.46 -6.05 -19.26
CA SER A 284 -2.00 -5.79 -20.63
C SER A 284 -1.54 -4.34 -20.86
N MET A 285 -1.91 -3.41 -19.97
CA MET A 285 -1.45 -2.02 -20.05
C MET A 285 0.02 -1.87 -19.63
N ALA A 286 0.59 -2.84 -18.93
CA ALA A 286 1.96 -2.76 -18.42
C ALA A 286 2.99 -2.56 -19.54
N GLU A 287 2.82 -3.25 -20.68
CA GLU A 287 3.74 -3.20 -21.82
C GLU A 287 3.84 -1.81 -22.48
N THR A 288 2.77 -1.02 -22.41
CA THR A 288 2.69 0.30 -23.06
C THR A 288 2.77 1.45 -22.06
N SER A 289 2.91 1.14 -20.77
CA SER A 289 2.90 2.13 -19.72
C SER A 289 4.24 2.88 -19.68
N PRO A 290 4.24 4.22 -19.77
CA PRO A 290 5.46 5.02 -19.64
C PRO A 290 6.00 5.04 -18.20
N ALA A 291 5.23 4.48 -17.25
CA ALA A 291 5.62 4.33 -15.85
C ALA A 291 6.05 2.89 -15.53
N SER A 292 6.02 1.96 -16.49
CA SER A 292 6.49 0.60 -16.24
C SER A 292 8.01 0.59 -16.14
N CYS A 293 8.53 0.17 -14.98
CA CYS A 293 9.95 -0.09 -14.81
C CYS A 293 10.30 -1.56 -15.12
N LEU A 294 9.53 -2.23 -16.00
CA LEU A 294 9.74 -3.64 -16.34
C LEU A 294 11.04 -3.88 -17.14
N GLU A 295 11.69 -2.80 -17.61
CA GLU A 295 12.90 -2.84 -18.44
C GLU A 295 14.19 -3.24 -17.71
N ASP A 296 14.22 -3.30 -16.37
CA ASP A 296 15.42 -3.74 -15.63
C ASP A 296 15.58 -5.28 -15.51
N ALA A 297 14.57 -6.07 -15.89
CA ALA A 297 14.61 -7.54 -15.74
C ALA A 297 15.14 -8.30 -16.96
N GLN A 298 15.18 -7.69 -18.15
CA GLN A 298 15.65 -8.35 -19.38
C GLN A 298 17.12 -8.05 -19.73
N ALA A 299 17.74 -7.02 -19.14
CA ALA A 299 19.11 -6.61 -19.47
C ALA A 299 20.21 -7.56 -18.96
N THR A 300 19.93 -8.44 -18.00
CA THR A 300 20.96 -9.33 -17.41
C THR A 300 21.12 -10.68 -18.13
N LEU A 301 20.28 -10.98 -19.13
CA LEU A 301 20.34 -12.24 -19.91
C LEU A 301 21.11 -12.12 -21.24
N HIS A 302 21.57 -10.92 -21.62
CA HIS A 302 22.37 -10.71 -22.85
C HIS A 302 23.84 -10.32 -22.61
N GLN A 303 24.37 -10.46 -21.38
CA GLN A 303 25.78 -10.18 -21.08
C GLN A 303 26.52 -11.29 -20.32
N ARG A 304 26.13 -12.56 -20.47
CA ARG A 304 26.98 -13.70 -20.05
C ARG A 304 26.98 -14.81 -21.08
#